data_AF-A0A366MAN3-F1
#
_entry.id   AF-A0A366MAN3-F1
#
_cell.length_a   1.000
_cell.length_b   1.000
_cell.length_c   1.000
_cell.angle_alpha   90.00
_cell.angle_beta   90.00
_cell.angle_gamma   90.00
#
_symmetry.space_group_name_H-M   'P 1'
#
loop_
_entity.id
_entity.type
_entity.pdbx_description
1 polymer ?
#
loop_
_entity_poly.entity_id
_entity_poly.type
_entity_poly.pdbx_seq_one_letter_code
_entity_poly.pdbx_strand_id
1 'polypeptide(L)' 'MTVRGVAMNAVDHPHGGGNRQHPGRPTTVSRHTPPGRKVGSIAAKRTGKRR' A
#
# COMPACT_ATOMS: atom_id res chain seq x y z
N MET A 1 14.97 2.82 -10.86
CA MET A 1 13.56 3.27 -11.01
C MET A 1 12.68 2.32 -10.23
N THR A 2 11.80 2.81 -9.36
CA THR A 2 10.87 1.96 -8.61
C THR A 2 9.47 2.08 -9.20
N VAL A 3 8.84 0.96 -9.55
CA VAL A 3 7.46 0.95 -10.03
C VAL A 3 6.51 1.09 -8.83
N ARG A 4 5.49 1.95 -8.96
CA ARG A 4 4.48 2.12 -7.91
C ARG A 4 3.65 0.83 -7.82
N GLY A 5 3.45 0.29 -6.62
CA GLY A 5 2.69 -0.95 -6.43
C GLY A 5 1.23 -0.91 -6.91
N VAL A 6 0.65 0.28 -7.07
CA VAL A 6 -0.69 0.46 -7.67
C VAL A 6 -0.72 0.27 -9.19
N ALA A 7 0.43 0.34 -9.84
CA ALA A 7 0.58 0.09 -11.27
C ALA A 7 0.93 -1.37 -11.58
N MET A 8 1.07 -2.22 -10.56
CA MET A 8 1.35 -3.65 -10.69
C MET A 8 0.04 -4.46 -10.75
N ASN A 9 0.11 -5.73 -11.15
CA ASN A 9 -1.04 -6.63 -11.10
C ASN A 9 -1.39 -7.00 -9.64
N ALA A 10 -2.60 -7.51 -9.43
CA ALA A 10 -3.08 -7.94 -8.11
C ALA A 10 -2.27 -9.10 -7.50
N VAL A 11 -1.65 -9.94 -8.36
CA VAL A 11 -0.77 -11.04 -7.95
C VAL A 11 0.57 -10.56 -7.42
N ASP A 12 1.07 -9.45 -7.97
CA ASP A 12 2.42 -8.95 -7.70
C ASP A 12 2.46 -8.00 -6.50
N HIS A 13 1.38 -7.25 -6.26
CA HIS A 13 1.35 -6.26 -5.18
C HIS A 13 -0.03 -6.14 -4.51
N PRO A 14 -0.10 -6.02 -3.17
CA PRO A 14 -1.37 -5.91 -2.44
C PRO A 14 -2.26 -4.72 -2.82
N HIS A 15 -1.67 -3.68 -3.41
CA HIS A 15 -2.35 -2.48 -3.93
C HIS A 15 -2.50 -2.49 -5.46
N GLY A 16 -2.06 -3.56 -6.13
CA GLY A 16 -2.13 -3.70 -7.57
C GLY A 16 -3.50 -4.20 -8.05
N GLY A 17 -3.73 -4.07 -9.36
CA GLY A 17 -4.98 -4.44 -10.02
C GLY A 17 -6.07 -3.36 -9.99
N GLY A 18 -7.26 -3.75 -10.46
CA GLY A 18 -8.40 -2.84 -10.66
C GLY A 18 -8.37 -2.11 -12.01
N ASN A 19 -9.51 -1.55 -12.42
CA ASN A 19 -9.64 -0.84 -13.72
C ASN A 19 -8.98 0.54 -13.73
N ARG A 20 -8.71 1.11 -12.54
CA ARG A 20 -8.05 2.40 -12.37
C ARG A 20 -7.06 2.29 -11.21
N GLN A 21 -5.92 2.97 -11.32
CA GLN A 21 -4.88 2.96 -10.30
C GLN A 21 -5.38 3.57 -8.99
N HIS A 22 -5.74 2.73 -8.03
CA HIS A 22 -6.03 3.10 -6.65
C HIS A 22 -5.67 1.93 -5.71
N PRO A 23 -5.29 2.18 -4.45
CA PRO A 23 -4.84 1.10 -3.55
C PRO A 23 -5.96 0.12 -3.14
N GLY A 24 -7.23 0.50 -3.26
CA GLY A 24 -8.39 -0.36 -2.99
C GLY A 24 -8.60 -0.77 -1.52
N ARG A 25 -7.66 -0.39 -0.64
CA ARG A 25 -7.67 -0.57 0.81
C ARG A 25 -6.89 0.55 1.48
N PRO A 26 -7.08 0.78 2.80
CA PRO A 26 -6.26 1.73 3.55
C PRO A 26 -4.77 1.38 3.42
N THR A 27 -3.93 2.40 3.26
CA THR A 27 -2.48 2.21 3.14
C THR A 27 -1.80 2.09 4.50
N THR A 28 -2.49 2.40 5.60
CA THR A 28 -1.98 2.24 6.96
C THR A 28 -2.09 0.78 7.40
N VAL A 29 -0.95 0.16 7.73
CA VAL A 29 -0.88 -1.27 8.09
C VAL A 29 -0.23 -1.49 9.45
N SER A 30 -0.63 -2.56 10.15
CA SER A 30 -0.06 -2.93 11.46
C SER A 30 1.42 -3.29 11.34
N ARG A 31 2.21 -3.04 12.41
CA ARG A 31 3.61 -3.49 12.51
C ARG A 31 3.74 -5.01 12.44
N HIS A 32 2.70 -5.72 12.88
CA HIS A 32 2.65 -7.18 12.96
C HIS A 32 2.04 -7.85 11.73
N THR A 33 1.69 -7.07 10.70
CA THR A 33 1.22 -7.61 9.41
C THR A 33 2.25 -8.59 8.83
N PRO A 34 1.86 -9.72 8.22
CA PRO A 34 2.81 -10.68 7.66
C PRO A 34 3.63 -10.10 6.49
N PRO A 35 4.81 -10.67 6.18
CA PRO A 35 5.55 -10.37 4.97
C PRO A 35 4.68 -10.53 3.72
N GLY A 36 4.89 -9.70 2.69
CA GLY A 36 4.05 -9.65 1.49
C GLY A 36 2.79 -8.79 1.63
N ARG A 37 2.19 -8.68 2.83
CA ARG A 37 1.09 -7.73 3.11
C ARG A 37 1.55 -6.42 3.77
N LYS A 38 2.74 -6.41 4.37
CA LYS A 38 3.30 -5.24 5.07
C LYS A 38 3.86 -4.20 4.08
N VAL A 39 2.96 -3.51 3.37
CA VAL A 39 3.27 -2.45 2.40
C VAL A 39 2.51 -1.16 2.73
N GLY A 40 2.99 0.00 2.25
CA GLY A 40 2.38 1.29 2.52
C GLY A 40 2.87 1.97 3.81
N SER A 41 1.97 2.62 4.54
CA SER A 41 2.24 3.36 5.78
C SER A 41 2.27 2.41 6.99
N ILE A 42 3.43 1.83 7.27
CA ILE A 42 3.60 0.83 8.33
C ILE A 42 3.57 1.49 9.71
N ALA A 43 2.62 1.08 10.54
CA ALA A 43 2.42 1.53 11.92
C ALA A 43 2.43 3.06 12.06
N ALA A 44 1.89 3.75 11.05
CA ALA A 44 1.87 5.21 11.03
C ALA A 44 0.96 5.73 12.15
N LYS A 45 1.52 6.57 13.02
CA LYS A 45 0.76 7.26 14.09
C LYS A 45 -0.12 8.39 13.53
N ARG A 46 0.27 8.98 12.41
CA ARG A 46 -0.45 10.04 11.69
C ARG A 46 -0.10 9.98 10.21
N THR A 47 -1.06 10.27 9.35
CA THR A 47 -0.89 10.40 7.89
C THR A 47 -1.26 11.81 7.44
N GLY A 48 -0.81 12.22 6.24
CA GLY A 48 -1.07 13.56 5.70
C GLY A 48 -0.06 14.63 6.13
N LYS A 49 -0.24 15.86 5.63
CA LYS A 49 0.67 16.98 5.88
C LYS A 49 0.65 17.39 7.36
N ARG A 50 1.80 17.74 7.95
CA ARG A 50 1.86 18.40 9.26
C ARG A 50 1.41 19.84 9.11
N ARG A 51 0.52 20.31 9.99
CA ARG A 51 0.28 21.75 10.18
C ARG A 51 1.35 22.27 11.12
#